data_AF-A0A7L2MC82-F1
#
_entry.id   AF-A0A7L2MC82-F1
#
_cell.length_a   1.000
_cell.length_b   1.000
_cell.length_c   1.000
_cell.angle_alpha   90.00
_cell.angle_beta   90.00
_cell.angle_gamma   90.00
#
_symmetry.space_group_name_H-M   'P 1'
#
loop_
_entity.id
_entity.type
_entity.pdbx_description
1 polymer ?
#
loop_
_entity_poly.entity_id
_entity_poly.type
_entity_poly.pdbx_seq_one_letter_code
_entity_poly.pdbx_strand_id
1 'polypeptide(L)'
;ATPRCSARQLVREALERYGLNPEDFGQFALCDVVGRPGGVGGGWQGEHLREVGDWERPLVLQELWKPKAGWSRRFEIRRRQDLERAGDGGDDGDSAGEWGRTQPPAPRPEGWWPPGSG
;
A
#
# COMPACT_ATOMS: atom_id res chain seq x y z
N ALA A 1 10.36 -5.33 -10.86
CA ALA A 1 8.99 -5.34 -11.44
C ALA A 1 8.95 -4.87 -12.90
N THR A 2 8.21 -5.57 -13.77
CA THR A 2 7.91 -5.19 -15.17
C THR A 2 6.38 -5.12 -15.37
N PRO A 3 5.85 -4.46 -16.41
CA PRO A 3 4.40 -4.42 -16.70
C PRO A 3 3.75 -5.81 -16.91
N ARG A 4 4.54 -6.88 -17.04
CA ARG A 4 4.02 -8.25 -17.15
C ARG A 4 3.81 -8.95 -15.81
N CYS A 5 4.38 -8.42 -14.74
CA CYS A 5 4.28 -9.02 -13.42
C CYS A 5 2.83 -8.99 -12.91
N SER A 6 2.38 -10.14 -12.40
CA SER A 6 1.10 -10.23 -11.70
C SER A 6 1.21 -9.67 -10.27
N ALA A 7 0.08 -9.34 -9.64
CA ALA A 7 0.05 -8.88 -8.25
C ALA A 7 0.76 -9.86 -7.31
N ARG A 8 0.47 -11.17 -7.44
CA ARG A 8 1.13 -12.24 -6.69
C ARG A 8 2.66 -12.21 -6.83
N GLN A 9 3.17 -12.03 -8.05
CA GLN A 9 4.61 -11.96 -8.29
C GLN A 9 5.24 -10.75 -7.61
N LEU A 10 4.56 -9.60 -7.63
CA LEU A 10 5.03 -8.38 -6.96
C LEU A 10 5.03 -8.52 -5.44
N VAL A 11 4.00 -9.14 -4.86
CA VAL A 11 3.94 -9.42 -3.41
C VAL A 11 5.11 -10.33 -3.02
N ARG A 12 5.35 -11.42 -3.75
CA ARG A 12 6.47 -12.33 -3.49
C ARG A 12 7.82 -11.60 -3.55
N GLU A 13 8.07 -10.82 -4.61
CA GLU A 13 9.29 -10.02 -4.79
C GLU A 13 9.48 -9.02 -3.63
N ALA A 14 8.39 -8.41 -3.14
CA ALA A 14 8.46 -7.49 -2.03
C ALA A 14 8.74 -8.19 -0.70
N LEU A 15 8.08 -9.32 -0.40
CA LEU A 15 8.34 -10.10 0.82
C LEU A 15 9.82 -10.47 0.91
N GLU A 16 10.40 -10.97 -0.19
CA GLU A 16 11.83 -11.29 -0.27
C GLU A 16 12.71 -10.06 0.04
N ARG A 17 12.41 -8.90 -0.55
CA ARG A 17 13.16 -7.64 -0.31
C ARG A 17 13.05 -7.13 1.12
N TYR A 18 11.94 -7.38 1.79
CA TYR A 18 11.72 -7.02 3.19
C TYR A 18 12.25 -8.08 4.18
N GLY A 19 12.88 -9.15 3.69
CA GLY A 19 13.42 -10.23 4.53
C GLY A 19 12.35 -11.14 5.14
N LEU A 20 11.17 -11.19 4.52
CA LEU A 20 10.06 -12.06 4.88
C LEU A 20 10.06 -13.32 4.01
N ASN A 21 9.41 -14.39 4.48
CA ASN A 21 9.29 -15.63 3.72
C ASN A 21 8.40 -15.41 2.48
N PRO A 22 8.92 -15.57 1.24
CA PRO A 22 8.15 -15.30 0.03
C PRO A 22 7.00 -16.29 -0.20
N GLU A 23 7.01 -17.44 0.46
CA GLU A 23 5.93 -18.44 0.40
C GLU A 23 4.69 -18.03 1.21
N ASP A 24 4.82 -17.04 2.10
CA ASP A 24 3.69 -16.47 2.84
C ASP A 24 2.86 -15.49 2.00
N PHE A 25 3.16 -15.33 0.70
CA PHE A 25 2.47 -14.39 -0.19
C PHE A 25 0.94 -14.52 -0.17
N GLY A 26 0.40 -15.71 0.09
CA GLY A 26 -1.05 -15.93 0.19
C GLY A 26 -1.72 -15.25 1.39
N GLN A 27 -0.95 -14.84 2.39
CA GLN A 27 -1.42 -14.07 3.56
C GLN A 27 -1.47 -12.56 3.29
N PHE A 28 -0.89 -12.11 2.18
CA PHE A 28 -0.77 -10.71 1.81
C PHE A 28 -1.55 -10.42 0.52
N ALA A 29 -1.91 -9.16 0.36
CA ALA A 29 -2.53 -8.65 -0.85
C ALA A 29 -1.85 -7.35 -1.27
N LEU A 30 -1.75 -7.16 -2.59
CA LEU A 30 -1.42 -5.87 -3.15
C LEU A 30 -2.69 -5.03 -3.22
N CYS A 31 -2.63 -3.80 -2.72
CA CYS A 31 -3.76 -2.89 -2.66
C CYS A 31 -3.48 -1.68 -3.55
N ASP A 32 -4.40 -1.34 -4.44
CA ASP A 32 -4.41 -0.08 -5.17
C ASP A 32 -5.11 0.97 -4.29
N VAL A 33 -4.33 1.88 -3.71
CA VAL A 33 -4.84 2.88 -2.77
C VAL A 33 -4.83 4.26 -3.43
N VAL A 34 -5.98 4.91 -3.42
CA VAL A 34 -6.18 6.26 -3.93
C VAL A 34 -6.45 7.19 -2.76
N GLY A 35 -5.70 8.28 -2.73
CA GLY A 35 -5.69 9.21 -1.62
C GLY A 35 -5.33 10.62 -2.03
N ARG A 36 -5.29 11.51 -1.06
CA ARG A 36 -4.97 12.93 -1.27
C ARG A 36 -3.70 13.32 -0.51
N PRO A 37 -2.93 14.28 -1.03
CA PRO A 37 -1.93 14.93 -0.19
C PRO A 37 -2.63 15.57 1.02
N GLY A 38 -2.01 15.43 2.20
CA GLY A 38 -2.50 16.13 3.39
C GLY A 38 -2.39 17.66 3.23
N GLY A 39 -3.10 18.40 4.07
CA GLY A 39 -2.97 19.86 4.17
C GLY A 39 -1.56 20.30 4.62
N VAL A 40 -1.40 21.58 4.96
CA VAL A 40 -0.10 22.11 5.40
C VAL A 40 0.41 21.33 6.62
N GLY A 41 1.56 20.65 6.47
CA GLY A 41 2.15 19.78 7.50
C GLY A 41 1.57 18.36 7.57
N GLY A 42 0.56 18.03 6.78
CA GLY A 42 -0.08 16.72 6.74
C GLY A 42 0.55 15.76 5.73
N GLY A 43 0.75 14.51 6.15
CA GLY A 43 1.16 13.43 5.24
C GLY A 43 0.02 12.99 4.31
N TRP A 44 0.36 12.27 3.26
CA TRP A 44 -0.61 11.66 2.34
C TRP A 44 -1.60 10.77 3.08
N GLN A 45 -2.89 10.90 2.75
CA GLN A 45 -3.99 10.12 3.35
C GLN A 45 -4.66 9.26 2.28
N GLY A 46 -4.66 7.93 2.49
CA GLY A 46 -5.41 6.99 1.65
C GLY A 46 -6.88 7.04 2.03
N GLU A 47 -7.77 7.25 1.06
CA GLU A 47 -9.22 7.31 1.31
C GLU A 47 -9.94 6.09 0.72
N HIS A 48 -9.49 5.60 -0.43
CA HIS A 48 -10.10 4.47 -1.10
C HIS A 48 -9.05 3.39 -1.36
N LEU A 49 -9.43 2.14 -1.15
CA LEU A 49 -8.58 0.99 -1.35
C LEU A 49 -9.34 -0.07 -2.17
N ARG A 50 -8.62 -0.70 -3.10
CA ARG A 50 -9.08 -1.90 -3.80
C ARG A 50 -8.01 -2.99 -3.68
N GLU A 51 -8.41 -4.18 -3.30
CA GLU A 51 -7.57 -5.36 -3.45
C GLU A 51 -7.31 -5.64 -4.93
N VAL A 52 -6.05 -5.86 -5.30
CA VAL A 52 -5.64 -6.25 -6.65
C VAL A 52 -5.48 -7.76 -6.68
N GLY A 53 -6.31 -8.42 -7.48
CA GLY A 53 -6.35 -9.88 -7.57
C GLY A 53 -5.03 -10.47 -8.06
N ASP A 54 -4.73 -11.68 -7.60
CA ASP A 54 -3.43 -12.34 -7.75
C ASP A 54 -2.87 -12.39 -9.18
N TRP A 55 -3.78 -12.47 -10.16
CA TRP A 55 -3.48 -12.60 -11.59
C TRP A 55 -3.60 -11.29 -12.37
N GLU A 56 -4.08 -10.21 -11.74
CA GLU A 56 -4.09 -8.88 -12.37
C GLU A 56 -2.65 -8.39 -12.59
N ARG A 57 -2.50 -7.43 -13.52
CA ARG A 57 -1.21 -6.82 -13.89
C ARG A 57 -1.19 -5.36 -13.40
N PRO A 58 -0.78 -5.10 -12.15
CA PRO A 58 -1.04 -3.81 -11.48
C PRO A 58 -0.33 -2.65 -12.18
N LEU A 59 0.84 -2.90 -12.74
CA LEU A 59 1.62 -1.89 -13.46
C LEU A 59 0.99 -1.50 -14.81
N VAL A 60 0.26 -2.40 -15.48
CA VAL A 60 -0.55 -2.04 -16.66
C VAL A 60 -1.73 -1.17 -16.25
N LEU A 61 -2.42 -1.53 -15.16
CA LEU A 61 -3.52 -0.73 -14.61
C LEU A 61 -3.07 0.67 -14.17
N GLN A 62 -1.84 0.80 -13.67
CA GLN A 62 -1.20 2.09 -13.34
C GLN A 62 -0.97 2.96 -14.57
N GLU A 63 -0.61 2.35 -15.70
CA GLU A 63 -0.40 3.08 -16.95
C GLU A 63 -1.72 3.56 -17.53
N LEU A 64 -2.74 2.69 -17.55
CA LEU A 64 -4.03 2.95 -18.21
C LEU A 64 -4.96 3.88 -17.42
N TRP A 65 -4.96 3.80 -16.09
CA TRP A 65 -5.91 4.54 -15.25
C TRP A 65 -5.18 5.55 -14.36
N LYS A 66 -5.61 6.81 -14.42
CA LYS A 66 -5.07 7.89 -13.59
C LYS A 66 -6.11 8.34 -12.57
N PRO A 67 -5.70 8.64 -11.31
CA PRO A 67 -6.58 9.29 -10.36
C PRO A 67 -7.11 10.62 -10.89
N LYS A 68 -8.27 11.04 -10.37
CA LYS A 68 -8.83 12.38 -10.62
C LYS A 68 -7.83 13.46 -10.18
N ALA A 69 -7.88 14.64 -10.80
CA ALA A 69 -7.08 15.79 -10.36
C ALA A 69 -7.23 16.06 -8.85
N GLY A 70 -6.10 16.31 -8.17
CA GLY A 70 -6.04 16.46 -6.71
C GLY A 70 -5.90 15.14 -5.94
N TRP A 71 -5.94 13.99 -6.63
CA TRP A 71 -5.72 12.68 -6.05
C TRP A 71 -4.40 12.07 -6.53
N SER A 72 -3.89 11.12 -5.75
CA SER A 72 -2.69 10.35 -6.07
C SER A 72 -2.89 8.88 -5.70
N ARG A 73 -2.14 8.02 -6.38
CA ARG A 73 -2.19 6.57 -6.24
C ARG A 73 -0.93 6.07 -5.54
N ARG A 74 -1.07 5.05 -4.68
CA ARG A 74 0.04 4.25 -4.13
C ARG A 74 -0.36 2.78 -4.14
N PHE A 75 0.60 1.91 -4.46
CA PHE A 75 0.43 0.49 -4.19
C PHE A 75 0.96 0.16 -2.80
N GLU A 76 0.16 -0.54 -2.01
CA GLU A 76 0.49 -0.96 -0.66
C GLU A 76 0.39 -2.48 -0.55
N ILE A 77 1.21 -3.07 0.33
CA ILE A 77 1.10 -4.49 0.69
C ILE A 77 0.47 -4.55 2.08
N ARG A 78 -0.64 -5.27 2.20
CA ARG A 78 -1.38 -5.45 3.46
C ARG A 78 -1.62 -6.93 3.73
N ARG A 79 -1.82 -7.31 4.99
CA ARG A 79 -2.30 -8.66 5.31
C ARG A 79 -3.76 -8.76 4.90
N ARG A 80 -4.15 -9.89 4.30
CA ARG A 80 -5.54 -10.12 3.88
C ARG A 80 -6.52 -10.04 5.07
N GLN A 81 -6.09 -10.53 6.23
CA GLN A 81 -6.86 -10.43 7.48
C GLN A 81 -7.22 -8.98 7.85
N ASP A 82 -6.33 -8.00 7.58
CA ASP A 82 -6.59 -6.59 7.88
C ASP A 82 -7.62 -6.00 6.91
N LEU A 83 -7.71 -6.54 5.68
CA LEU A 83 -8.69 -6.13 4.68
C LEU A 83 -10.08 -6.69 4.96
N GLU A 84 -10.16 -7.93 5.43
CA GLU A 84 -11.42 -8.56 5.84
C GLU A 84 -12.04 -7.80 7.02
N ARG A 85 -11.21 -7.45 8.02
CA ARG A 85 -11.64 -6.64 9.17
C ARG A 85 -12.12 -5.24 8.78
N ALA A 86 -11.56 -4.70 7.69
CA ALA A 86 -11.97 -3.42 7.12
C ALA A 86 -13.32 -3.52 6.38
N GLY A 87 -13.52 -4.58 5.61
CA GLY A 87 -14.76 -4.79 4.85
C GLY A 87 -15.99 -5.09 5.72
N ASP A 88 -15.80 -5.73 6.87
CA ASP A 88 -16.89 -6.14 7.77
C ASP A 88 -17.49 -4.98 8.60
N GLY A 89 -16.87 -3.80 8.59
CA GLY A 89 -17.35 -2.60 9.28
C GLY A 89 -18.21 -1.64 8.43
N GLY A 90 -18.71 -2.10 7.26
CA GLY A 90 -19.24 -1.22 6.21
C GLY A 90 -20.75 -1.30 5.95
N ASP A 91 -21.57 -0.85 6.90
CA ASP A 91 -22.83 -0.14 6.61
C ASP A 91 -23.08 0.87 7.72
N ASP A 92 -22.42 2.02 7.64
CA ASP A 92 -22.93 3.28 8.19
C ASP A 92 -22.15 4.42 7.51
N GLY A 93 -22.89 5.25 6.78
CA GLY A 93 -22.35 6.40 6.06
C GLY A 93 -21.71 7.41 7.01
N ASP A 94 -20.71 8.13 6.49
CA ASP A 94 -20.02 9.23 7.16
C ASP A 94 -19.12 8.81 8.35
N SER A 95 -17.99 8.18 8.05
CA SER A 95 -16.84 8.25 8.95
C SER A 95 -15.59 8.60 8.18
N ALA A 96 -15.34 9.90 8.13
CA ALA A 96 -14.05 10.45 7.76
C ALA A 96 -13.00 9.98 8.78
N GLY A 97 -12.17 9.03 8.36
CA GLY A 97 -10.82 8.84 8.89
C GLY A 97 -10.65 7.78 9.96
N GLU A 98 -10.50 6.51 9.54
CA GLU A 98 -9.60 5.58 10.25
C GLU A 98 -9.01 4.48 9.36
N TRP A 99 -8.78 4.75 8.07
CA TRP A 99 -8.15 3.78 7.18
C TRP A 99 -6.64 4.01 7.09
N GLY A 100 -5.90 3.55 8.11
CA GLY A 100 -4.45 3.41 8.00
C GLY A 100 -3.63 4.24 8.98
N ARG A 101 -3.82 4.05 10.29
CA ARG A 101 -2.69 4.18 11.23
C ARG A 101 -1.71 3.04 10.99
N THR A 102 -0.94 3.10 9.91
CA THR A 102 0.35 2.40 9.86
C THR A 102 1.15 2.84 11.07
N GLN A 103 1.57 1.89 11.90
CA GLN A 103 2.56 2.15 12.95
C GLN A 103 3.73 2.93 12.32
N PRO A 104 4.19 4.04 12.93
CA PRO A 104 5.43 4.65 12.49
C PRO A 104 6.53 3.58 12.52
N PRO A 105 7.48 3.57 11.57
CA PRO A 105 8.62 2.68 11.66
C PRO A 105 9.26 2.87 13.05
N ALA A 106 9.63 1.77 13.70
CA ALA A 106 10.33 1.80 14.98
C ALA A 106 11.46 2.85 14.94
N PRO A 107 11.69 3.62 16.02
CA PRO A 107 12.75 4.62 16.03
C PRO A 107 14.06 3.95 15.62
N ARG A 108 14.69 4.49 14.57
CA ARG A 108 15.98 4.00 14.10
C ARG A 108 16.99 4.15 15.23
N PRO A 109 17.86 3.14 15.48
CA PRO A 109 18.92 3.30 16.46
C PRO A 109 19.80 4.50 16.07
N GLU A 110 20.19 5.30 17.07
CA GLU A 110 21.14 6.40 16.88
C GLU A 110 22.41 5.86 16.21
N GLY A 111 22.80 6.45 15.06
CA GLY A 111 24.02 6.09 14.33
C GLY A 111 23.86 5.62 12.89
N TRP A 112 22.63 5.51 12.36
CA TRP A 112 22.39 5.13 10.96
C TRP A 112 22.20 6.37 10.04
N TRP A 113 23.30 7.06 9.74
CA TRP A 113 23.37 7.99 8.60
C TRP A 113 24.09 7.31 7.42
N PRO A 114 23.60 7.43 6.17
CA PRO A 114 24.42 7.08 5.01
C PRO A 114 25.61 8.06 4.89
N PRO A 115 26.81 7.61 4.47
CA PRO A 115 27.93 8.52 4.27
C PRO A 115 27.62 9.44 3.08
N GLY A 116 27.37 10.72 3.33
CA GLY A 116 27.23 11.72 2.27
C GLY A 116 26.26 12.88 2.50
N SER A 117 26.14 13.41 3.71
CA SER A 117 25.49 14.72 3.92
C SER A 117 26.40 15.59 4.77
N GLY A 118 27.30 16.28 4.09
CA GLY A 118 27.92 17.51 4.59
C GLY A 118 27.04 18.71 4.30
#